data_AF-A0A7J8GBB7-F1
#
_entry.id   AF-A0A7J8GBB7-F1
#
_cell.length_a   1.000
_cell.length_b   1.000
_cell.length_c   1.000
_cell.angle_alpha   90.00
_cell.angle_beta   90.00
_cell.angle_gamma   90.00
#
_symmetry.space_group_name_H-M   'P 1'
#
loop_
_entity.id
_entity.type
_entity.pdbx_description
1 polymer ?
#
loop_
_entity_poly.entity_id
_entity_poly.type
_entity_poly.pdbx_seq_one_letter_code
_entity_poly.pdbx_strand_id
1 'polypeptide(L)'
;MSNNRPCRTSPPGCTANDLKCIIRLIKHDLKMNSGAKHVLDALDPNAYEAFKASRNLQDVVERVLHNEQEVEKEPGQRRSLSVQASLMTPVQPMLAEACKSIEYAMRKCPNGMFSEIKYDGERVQVHKNGDHFSYFSRSLKPVLPHKVAHFKDYIPLAFPGGHSMILDSEVLLIDNKTGKPLPFGTLGVHKKAAFQDANVCLFVFDCIYFNDVSLMDRPLCERRKFLHDNMVEIPNRIMFSEMKQVMKASDLVDMINRVIREGLEGLVLKDVKGTYEPGKRHWLKVKKDYLNEGAMADTADLVVLGAFYGQGSKGGMMSIFLMGCYDPSSQKWCTVTKCSGGHDDATLARLQKELDMVKISKDPSKIPSWLKINKIYYPDFIVPDPKKAAVWEITGAEFSKSEAHTADGISIRFPRCTRIRDDKDWKSATNLPQLKELYQLSKERADFTVVAGDEGSSTTGGSSGENEGTSKPSVSHKTRTSPKQTSASAKKAEGNLTSPNSKGGHKLTAKPSLVKVGEKLVTKSPVKVGVKRKAPDETPCQAKVLLDIFTGVRLYLPPSTPDFSRLRRYFVAFNGDLVQEFDMASATHVLGNRDKNPEAQQVSSEWIWACIRKRRLVAPC
;
A
#
# COMPACT_ATOMS: atom_id res chain seq x y z
N MET A 1 20.96 38.23 -21.35
CA MET A 1 19.53 37.83 -21.40
C MET A 1 19.20 37.30 -22.79
N SER A 2 19.45 36.01 -23.07
CA SER A 2 18.98 35.34 -24.29
C SER A 2 19.35 33.87 -24.20
N ASN A 3 18.41 33.01 -23.75
CA ASN A 3 18.36 31.56 -24.04
C ASN A 3 17.18 30.92 -23.28
N ASN A 4 15.96 31.36 -23.58
CA ASN A 4 14.76 30.73 -23.00
C ASN A 4 13.55 30.73 -23.95
N ARG A 5 13.75 30.36 -25.22
CA ARG A 5 12.64 30.03 -26.15
C ARG A 5 12.98 28.88 -27.11
N PRO A 6 12.99 27.59 -26.71
CA PRO A 6 13.20 26.51 -27.65
C PRO A 6 11.90 26.02 -28.35
N CYS A 7 10.72 26.25 -27.77
CA CYS A 7 9.48 25.56 -28.20
C CYS A 7 8.44 26.45 -28.90
N ARG A 8 8.80 27.61 -29.45
CA ARG A 8 7.82 28.45 -30.19
C ARG A 8 7.78 28.19 -31.69
N THR A 9 8.82 27.56 -32.24
CA THR A 9 8.90 27.18 -33.65
C THR A 9 8.92 25.67 -33.70
N SER A 10 7.98 25.04 -34.41
CA SER A 10 8.17 23.65 -34.82
C SER A 10 9.54 23.56 -35.49
N PRO A 11 10.40 22.60 -35.16
CA PRO A 11 11.64 22.40 -35.89
C PRO A 11 11.27 22.32 -37.40
N PRO A 12 11.91 23.11 -38.28
CA PRO A 12 11.63 23.03 -39.70
C PRO A 12 11.83 21.57 -40.16
N GLY A 13 10.77 20.96 -40.71
CA GLY A 13 10.78 19.55 -41.12
C GLY A 13 9.97 18.57 -40.25
N CYS A 14 9.37 18.99 -39.14
CA CYS A 14 8.48 18.10 -38.36
C CYS A 14 7.07 18.05 -38.94
N THR A 15 6.57 16.84 -39.20
CA THR A 15 5.13 16.63 -39.44
C THR A 15 4.33 16.84 -38.15
N ALA A 16 3.00 16.95 -38.26
CA ALA A 16 2.12 17.01 -37.09
C ALA A 16 2.26 15.78 -36.18
N ASN A 17 2.54 14.61 -36.76
CA ASN A 17 2.78 13.38 -36.01
C ASN A 17 4.12 13.41 -35.26
N ASP A 18 5.17 13.95 -35.87
CA ASP A 18 6.48 14.11 -35.22
C ASP A 18 6.36 15.07 -34.05
N LEU A 19 5.67 16.20 -34.23
CA LEU A 19 5.45 17.15 -33.15
C LEU A 19 4.69 16.50 -31.98
N LYS A 20 3.66 15.68 -32.27
CA LYS A 20 2.93 14.92 -31.24
C LYS A 20 3.84 13.94 -30.51
N CYS A 21 4.74 13.25 -31.21
CA CYS A 21 5.71 12.34 -30.62
C CYS A 21 6.73 13.08 -29.75
N ILE A 22 7.31 14.17 -30.26
CA ILE A 22 8.27 15.03 -29.54
C ILE A 22 7.64 15.59 -28.27
N ILE A 23 6.40 16.07 -28.31
CA ILE A 23 5.69 16.54 -27.11
C ILE A 23 5.54 15.41 -26.09
N ARG A 24 5.24 14.18 -26.53
CA ARG A 24 5.15 13.01 -25.64
C ARG A 24 6.51 12.64 -25.04
N LEU A 25 7.60 12.74 -25.80
CA LEU A 25 8.97 12.57 -25.30
C LEU A 25 9.32 13.60 -24.23
N ILE A 26 9.01 14.88 -24.47
CA ILE A 26 9.21 15.98 -23.49
C ILE A 26 8.35 15.76 -22.24
N LYS A 27 7.15 15.20 -22.38
CA LYS A 27 6.27 14.84 -21.27
C LYS A 27 6.68 13.53 -20.57
N HIS A 28 7.73 12.85 -21.05
CA HIS A 28 8.21 11.56 -20.54
C HIS A 28 7.15 10.44 -20.58
N ASP A 29 6.16 10.52 -21.48
CA ASP A 29 5.08 9.55 -21.60
C ASP A 29 4.58 9.40 -23.06
N LEU A 30 4.98 8.29 -23.69
CA LEU A 30 4.66 7.95 -25.07
C LEU A 30 3.24 7.37 -25.27
N LYS A 31 2.51 7.06 -24.20
CA LYS A 31 1.14 6.48 -24.25
C LYS A 31 1.06 5.13 -24.98
N MET A 32 2.07 4.28 -24.86
CA MET A 32 2.12 2.96 -25.50
C MET A 32 2.00 1.78 -24.53
N ASN A 33 1.76 2.03 -23.23
CA ASN A 33 1.70 1.02 -22.16
C ASN A 33 2.90 0.06 -22.12
N SER A 34 4.02 0.45 -22.71
CA SER A 34 5.27 -0.28 -22.72
C SER A 34 6.31 0.50 -21.91
N GLY A 35 6.85 -0.12 -20.85
CA GLY A 35 7.90 0.44 -20.01
C GLY A 35 9.25 -0.21 -20.28
N ALA A 36 10.23 0.09 -19.42
CA ALA A 36 11.61 -0.40 -19.58
C ALA A 36 11.70 -1.92 -19.71
N LYS A 37 10.88 -2.69 -18.97
CA LYS A 37 10.84 -4.15 -19.04
C LYS A 37 10.59 -4.64 -20.46
N HIS A 38 9.45 -4.31 -21.05
CA HIS A 38 9.09 -4.84 -22.37
C HIS A 38 10.04 -4.38 -23.48
N VAL A 39 10.62 -3.17 -23.37
CA VAL A 39 11.60 -2.67 -24.34
C VAL A 39 12.93 -3.39 -24.21
N LEU A 40 13.40 -3.66 -22.97
CA LEU A 40 14.65 -4.35 -22.73
C LEU A 40 14.54 -5.87 -22.95
N ASP A 41 13.40 -6.49 -22.65
CA ASP A 41 13.13 -7.89 -22.95
C ASP A 41 13.17 -8.17 -24.47
N ALA A 42 12.92 -7.14 -25.30
CA ALA A 42 13.07 -7.23 -26.75
C ALA A 42 14.53 -7.09 -27.23
N LEU A 43 15.43 -6.57 -26.38
CA LEU A 43 16.86 -6.44 -26.67
C LEU A 43 17.60 -7.73 -26.32
N ASP A 44 17.44 -8.22 -25.08
CA ASP A 44 18.01 -9.49 -24.61
C ASP A 44 17.19 -9.99 -23.41
N PRO A 45 16.98 -11.31 -23.22
CA PRO A 45 16.20 -11.85 -22.10
C PRO A 45 16.66 -11.39 -20.71
N ASN A 46 17.94 -11.06 -20.54
CA ASN A 46 18.53 -10.61 -19.29
C ASN A 46 18.79 -9.09 -19.24
N ALA A 47 18.54 -8.35 -20.33
CA ALA A 47 18.81 -6.90 -20.37
C ALA A 47 18.05 -6.13 -19.29
N TYR A 48 16.81 -6.52 -18.97
CA TYR A 48 16.06 -5.86 -17.91
C TYR A 48 16.67 -6.09 -16.53
N GLU A 49 17.13 -7.31 -16.22
CA GLU A 49 17.78 -7.62 -14.95
C GLU A 49 19.16 -6.93 -14.84
N ALA A 50 19.97 -6.95 -15.90
CA ALA A 50 21.24 -6.23 -15.96
C ALA A 50 21.07 -4.71 -15.78
N PHE A 51 20.03 -4.12 -16.40
CA PHE A 51 19.71 -2.70 -16.25
C PHE A 51 19.22 -2.34 -14.84
N LYS A 52 18.58 -3.27 -14.12
CA LYS A 52 18.24 -3.06 -12.71
C LYS A 52 19.48 -3.17 -11.82
N ALA A 53 20.41 -4.08 -12.11
CA ALA A 53 21.66 -4.20 -11.37
C ALA A 53 22.61 -3.02 -11.61
N SER A 54 22.63 -2.47 -12.82
CA SER A 54 23.41 -1.28 -13.19
C SER A 54 22.58 -0.41 -14.12
N ARG A 55 22.08 0.73 -13.63
CA ARG A 55 21.16 1.59 -14.38
C ARG A 55 21.86 2.46 -15.43
N ASN A 56 22.60 1.82 -16.33
CA ASN A 56 23.24 2.44 -17.47
C ASN A 56 22.77 1.71 -18.75
N LEU A 57 21.89 2.36 -19.53
CA LEU A 57 21.35 1.76 -20.74
C LEU A 57 22.43 1.60 -21.82
N GLN A 58 23.37 2.54 -21.91
CA GLN A 58 24.43 2.50 -22.89
C GLN A 58 25.36 1.30 -22.64
N ASP A 59 25.79 1.09 -21.39
CA ASP A 59 26.59 -0.08 -21.00
C ASP A 59 25.88 -1.40 -21.35
N VAL A 60 24.59 -1.50 -21.02
CA VAL A 60 23.79 -2.71 -21.33
C VAL A 60 23.75 -2.96 -22.83
N VAL A 61 23.49 -1.93 -23.65
CA VAL A 61 23.45 -2.07 -25.12
C VAL A 61 24.82 -2.44 -25.68
N GLU A 62 25.89 -1.79 -25.23
CA GLU A 62 27.26 -2.09 -25.67
C GLU A 62 27.65 -3.55 -25.38
N ARG A 63 27.29 -4.05 -24.19
CA ARG A 63 27.56 -5.45 -23.80
C ARG A 63 26.73 -6.46 -24.58
N VAL A 64 25.47 -6.13 -24.89
CA VAL A 64 24.62 -6.98 -25.76
C VAL A 64 25.23 -7.05 -27.16
N LEU A 65 25.57 -5.91 -27.77
CA LEU A 65 26.18 -5.86 -29.09
C LEU A 65 27.52 -6.60 -29.15
N HIS A 66 28.34 -6.50 -28.09
CA HIS A 66 29.59 -7.25 -27.99
C HIS A 66 29.35 -8.76 -27.98
N ASN A 67 28.39 -9.23 -27.18
CA ASN A 67 28.04 -10.66 -27.14
C ASN A 67 27.53 -11.16 -28.50
N GLU A 68 26.70 -10.37 -29.20
CA GLU A 68 26.21 -10.72 -30.56
C GLU A 68 27.38 -10.86 -31.54
N GLN A 69 28.32 -9.91 -31.54
CA GLN A 69 29.51 -9.95 -32.41
C GLN A 69 30.42 -11.15 -32.14
N GLU A 70 30.53 -11.59 -30.90
CA GLU A 70 31.34 -12.78 -30.57
C GLU A 70 30.63 -14.09 -30.95
N VAL A 71 29.30 -14.16 -30.84
CA VAL A 71 28.51 -15.32 -31.30
C VAL A 71 28.62 -15.49 -32.81
N GLU A 72 28.67 -14.38 -33.58
CA GLU A 72 28.92 -14.42 -35.02
C GLU A 72 30.31 -14.97 -35.38
N LYS A 73 31.32 -14.73 -34.52
CA LYS A 73 32.70 -15.23 -34.70
C LYS A 73 32.86 -16.69 -34.29
N GLU A 74 32.16 -17.15 -33.26
CA GLU A 74 32.20 -18.54 -32.77
C GLU A 74 30.78 -19.15 -32.68
N PRO A 75 30.26 -19.69 -33.79
CA PRO A 75 28.93 -20.28 -33.85
C PRO A 75 28.81 -21.48 -32.89
N GLY A 76 28.00 -21.36 -31.85
CA GLY A 76 27.70 -22.43 -30.90
C GLY A 76 27.84 -22.06 -29.42
N GLN A 77 28.48 -20.93 -29.09
CA GLN A 77 28.61 -20.47 -27.71
C GLN A 77 27.49 -19.48 -27.37
N ARG A 78 26.43 -19.94 -26.67
CA ARG A 78 25.44 -19.01 -26.08
C ARG A 78 26.08 -18.25 -24.93
N ARG A 79 26.51 -17.01 -25.16
CA ARG A 79 26.91 -16.09 -24.09
C ARG A 79 25.69 -15.34 -23.58
N SER A 80 25.37 -15.53 -22.31
CA SER A 80 24.26 -14.83 -21.65
C SER A 80 24.77 -13.53 -21.04
N LEU A 81 24.00 -12.44 -21.15
CA LEU A 81 24.35 -11.18 -20.51
C LEU A 81 24.46 -11.36 -18.99
N SER A 82 25.64 -11.04 -18.43
CA SER A 82 25.87 -11.14 -16.99
C SER A 82 25.11 -10.04 -16.23
N VAL A 83 24.50 -10.39 -15.09
CA VAL A 83 23.81 -9.42 -14.24
C VAL A 83 24.73 -9.07 -13.07
N GLN A 84 25.39 -7.91 -13.15
CA GLN A 84 26.33 -7.46 -12.13
C GLN A 84 26.09 -5.99 -11.79
N ALA A 85 26.30 -5.63 -10.52
CA ALA A 85 26.33 -4.23 -10.12
C ALA A 85 27.65 -3.61 -10.58
N SER A 86 27.57 -2.38 -11.09
CA SER A 86 28.74 -1.60 -11.49
C SER A 86 28.92 -0.44 -10.50
N LEU A 87 30.14 -0.29 -9.98
CA LEU A 87 30.47 0.78 -9.06
C LEU A 87 30.23 2.15 -9.72
N MET A 88 29.85 3.15 -8.92
CA MET A 88 29.43 4.50 -9.36
C MET A 88 28.18 4.56 -10.26
N THR A 89 27.60 3.44 -10.66
CA THR A 89 26.33 3.38 -11.40
C THR A 89 25.20 2.90 -10.48
N PRO A 90 24.07 3.61 -10.38
CA PRO A 90 23.04 3.27 -9.40
C PRO A 90 22.41 1.90 -9.66
N VAL A 91 22.17 1.17 -8.56
CA VAL A 91 21.46 -0.11 -8.54
C VAL A 91 19.99 0.16 -8.20
N GLN A 92 19.04 -0.45 -8.92
CA GLN A 92 17.62 -0.31 -8.58
C GLN A 92 17.35 -0.76 -7.14
N PRO A 93 16.82 0.10 -6.26
CA PRO A 93 16.70 -0.27 -4.86
C PRO A 93 15.68 -1.39 -4.66
N MET A 94 15.99 -2.36 -3.80
CA MET A 94 15.05 -3.42 -3.43
C MET A 94 13.84 -2.82 -2.70
N LEU A 95 12.63 -3.26 -3.03
CA LEU A 95 11.39 -2.63 -2.60
C LEU A 95 10.63 -3.48 -1.58
N ALA A 96 9.73 -2.81 -0.84
CA ALA A 96 8.82 -3.45 0.11
C ALA A 96 7.37 -3.49 -0.40
N GLU A 97 6.75 -4.66 -0.30
CA GLU A 97 5.32 -4.90 -0.44
C GLU A 97 4.58 -4.50 0.85
N ALA A 98 3.34 -4.00 0.73
CA ALA A 98 2.53 -3.71 1.91
C ALA A 98 2.04 -5.01 2.56
N CYS A 99 2.39 -5.22 3.82
CA CYS A 99 1.96 -6.37 4.60
C CYS A 99 0.70 -6.01 5.40
N LYS A 100 -0.35 -6.82 5.23
CA LYS A 100 -1.69 -6.56 5.80
C LYS A 100 -1.99 -7.34 7.08
N SER A 101 -1.25 -8.42 7.34
CA SER A 101 -1.46 -9.26 8.52
C SER A 101 -0.16 -9.94 8.96
N ILE A 102 -0.09 -10.34 10.23
CA ILE A 102 1.06 -11.03 10.82
C ILE A 102 1.25 -12.40 10.17
N GLU A 103 0.15 -13.12 9.91
CA GLU A 103 0.14 -14.44 9.28
C GLU A 103 0.69 -14.37 7.85
N TYR A 104 0.41 -13.27 7.13
CA TYR A 104 0.99 -13.02 5.83
C TYR A 104 2.51 -12.82 5.92
N ALA A 105 2.99 -12.05 6.91
CA ALA A 105 4.42 -11.85 7.14
C ALA A 105 5.14 -13.16 7.44
N MET A 106 4.62 -13.96 8.37
CA MET A 106 5.20 -15.25 8.76
C MET A 106 5.26 -16.23 7.59
N ARG A 107 4.23 -16.26 6.73
CA ARG A 107 4.20 -17.11 5.53
C ARG A 107 5.22 -16.69 4.47
N LYS A 108 5.43 -15.39 4.31
CA LYS A 108 6.38 -14.83 3.33
C LYS A 108 7.83 -14.91 3.78
N CYS A 109 8.08 -15.01 5.09
CA CYS A 109 9.41 -15.20 5.66
C CYS A 109 9.50 -16.53 6.43
N PRO A 110 9.49 -17.68 5.74
CA PRO A 110 9.49 -18.99 6.39
C PRO A 110 10.79 -19.28 7.16
N ASN A 111 11.88 -18.58 6.85
CA ASN A 111 13.18 -18.77 7.49
C ASN A 111 13.37 -17.93 8.76
N GLY A 112 12.31 -17.25 9.22
CA GLY A 112 12.42 -16.12 10.13
C GLY A 112 12.74 -14.82 9.39
N MET A 113 12.62 -13.70 10.10
CA MET A 113 12.78 -12.37 9.52
C MET A 113 13.65 -11.47 10.39
N PHE A 114 14.34 -10.54 9.75
CA PHE A 114 14.83 -9.34 10.41
C PHE A 114 13.74 -8.28 10.34
N SER A 115 13.37 -7.76 11.51
CA SER A 115 12.42 -6.67 11.65
C SER A 115 13.18 -5.40 12.00
N GLU A 116 13.13 -4.43 11.10
CA GLU A 116 13.79 -3.15 11.22
C GLU A 116 12.78 -2.02 11.41
N ILE A 117 13.16 -1.00 12.17
CA ILE A 117 12.37 0.23 12.25
C ILE A 117 12.24 0.83 10.86
N LYS A 118 11.01 1.16 10.46
CA LYS A 118 10.77 1.92 9.25
C LYS A 118 11.03 3.39 9.52
N TYR A 119 12.20 3.86 9.16
CA TYR A 119 12.57 5.27 9.23
C TYR A 119 11.75 6.12 8.22
N ASP A 120 11.19 7.25 8.67
CA ASP A 120 10.46 8.23 7.83
C ASP A 120 11.45 9.30 7.29
N GLY A 121 12.42 8.84 6.51
CA GLY A 121 13.49 9.65 5.94
C GLY A 121 13.45 9.74 4.41
N GLU A 122 14.63 9.95 3.83
CA GLU A 122 14.84 9.79 2.39
C GLU A 122 15.82 8.64 2.14
N ARG A 123 15.43 7.63 1.35
CA ARG A 123 16.36 6.56 0.95
C ARG A 123 17.52 7.11 0.12
N VAL A 124 18.74 6.77 0.54
CA VAL A 124 20.00 7.12 -0.11
C VAL A 124 20.83 5.87 -0.33
N GLN A 125 21.15 5.60 -1.60
CA GLN A 125 22.15 4.62 -1.98
C GLN A 125 23.49 5.33 -2.10
N VAL A 126 24.45 4.95 -1.25
CA VAL A 126 25.77 5.55 -1.17
C VAL A 126 26.73 4.72 -2.01
N HIS A 127 27.44 5.39 -2.91
CA HIS A 127 28.49 4.81 -3.72
C HIS A 127 29.81 5.49 -3.34
N LYS A 128 30.84 4.71 -3.03
CA LYS A 128 32.21 5.20 -2.79
C LYS A 128 33.21 4.46 -3.66
N ASN A 129 34.12 5.18 -4.31
CA ASN A 129 35.31 4.65 -5.00
C ASN A 129 36.53 5.50 -4.67
N GLY A 130 37.42 4.99 -3.82
CA GLY A 130 38.49 5.79 -3.22
C GLY A 130 37.89 6.97 -2.46
N ASP A 131 38.23 8.19 -2.87
CA ASP A 131 37.74 9.44 -2.29
C ASP A 131 36.52 10.03 -3.02
N HIS A 132 36.03 9.34 -4.06
CA HIS A 132 34.87 9.78 -4.83
C HIS A 132 33.58 9.23 -4.24
N PHE A 133 32.61 10.12 -4.00
CA PHE A 133 31.31 9.76 -3.43
C PHE A 133 30.17 10.18 -4.36
N SER A 134 29.24 9.26 -4.58
CA SER A 134 27.98 9.51 -5.28
C SER A 134 26.81 9.06 -4.41
N TYR A 135 25.74 9.85 -4.38
CA TYR A 135 24.57 9.60 -3.55
C TYR A 135 23.33 9.59 -4.42
N PHE A 136 22.65 8.46 -4.50
CA PHE A 136 21.46 8.28 -5.33
C PHE A 136 20.20 8.16 -4.47
N SER A 137 19.18 8.93 -4.80
CA SER A 137 17.86 8.85 -4.16
C SER A 137 17.14 7.54 -4.55
N ARG A 138 15.99 7.27 -3.91
CA ARG A 138 15.06 6.21 -4.34
C ARG A 138 14.73 6.22 -5.85
N SER A 139 14.66 7.39 -6.46
CA SER A 139 14.38 7.56 -7.89
C SER A 139 15.63 7.50 -8.78
N LEU A 140 16.78 7.20 -8.16
CA LEU A 140 18.10 7.08 -8.77
C LEU A 140 18.64 8.40 -9.34
N LYS A 141 18.05 9.51 -8.90
CA LYS A 141 18.57 10.86 -9.13
C LYS A 141 19.60 11.23 -8.05
N PRO A 142 20.61 12.05 -8.37
CA PRO A 142 21.54 12.58 -7.38
C PRO A 142 20.81 13.26 -6.22
N VAL A 143 21.24 12.96 -4.99
CA VAL A 143 20.72 13.61 -3.77
C VAL A 143 21.29 15.02 -3.67
N LEU A 144 20.50 15.96 -3.14
CA LEU A 144 20.92 17.36 -3.00
C LEU A 144 22.12 17.49 -2.04
N PRO A 145 23.19 18.23 -2.41
CA PRO A 145 24.44 18.28 -1.63
C PRO A 145 24.27 18.66 -0.15
N HIS A 146 23.36 19.58 0.18
CA HIS A 146 23.14 20.03 1.57
C HIS A 146 22.69 18.91 2.53
N LYS A 147 22.22 17.77 1.99
CA LYS A 147 21.81 16.59 2.77
C LYS A 147 22.94 15.58 2.96
N VAL A 148 23.91 15.52 2.05
CA VAL A 148 24.85 14.39 1.98
C VAL A 148 26.33 14.77 1.94
N ALA A 149 26.66 16.03 1.67
CA ALA A 149 28.05 16.46 1.44
C ALA A 149 28.98 16.17 2.64
N HIS A 150 28.45 16.21 3.86
CA HIS A 150 29.23 15.96 5.08
C HIS A 150 29.61 14.48 5.26
N PHE A 151 28.90 13.54 4.64
CA PHE A 151 29.17 12.11 4.85
C PHE A 151 30.51 11.66 4.28
N LYS A 152 31.10 12.39 3.33
CA LYS A 152 32.45 12.11 2.82
C LYS A 152 33.51 12.12 3.93
N ASP A 153 33.28 12.90 5.00
CA ASP A 153 34.21 13.04 6.11
C ASP A 153 34.02 11.92 7.16
N TYR A 154 32.84 11.28 7.19
CA TYR A 154 32.47 10.27 8.19
C TYR A 154 32.51 8.84 7.64
N ILE A 155 32.16 8.60 6.37
CA ILE A 155 32.13 7.25 5.79
C ILE A 155 33.51 6.58 5.85
N PRO A 156 34.64 7.25 5.54
CA PRO A 156 35.96 6.65 5.69
C PRO A 156 36.29 6.25 7.14
N LEU A 157 35.80 7.02 8.11
CA LEU A 157 35.98 6.73 9.54
C LEU A 157 35.09 5.56 9.99
N ALA A 158 33.87 5.47 9.45
CA ALA A 158 32.93 4.40 9.76
C ALA A 158 33.29 3.08 9.07
N PHE A 159 34.01 3.10 7.95
CA PHE A 159 34.45 1.90 7.23
C PHE A 159 35.97 1.87 7.02
N PRO A 160 36.75 1.60 8.08
CA PRO A 160 38.20 1.48 7.97
C PRO A 160 38.59 0.41 6.93
N GLY A 161 39.39 0.78 5.93
CA GLY A 161 39.82 -0.16 4.87
C GLY A 161 38.81 -0.42 3.75
N GLY A 162 37.64 0.23 3.76
CA GLY A 162 36.68 0.16 2.66
C GLY A 162 37.01 1.14 1.53
N HIS A 163 37.69 0.70 0.48
CA HIS A 163 38.06 1.56 -0.65
C HIS A 163 36.93 1.70 -1.69
N SER A 164 36.18 0.63 -1.97
CA SER A 164 35.01 0.66 -2.85
C SER A 164 33.78 0.06 -2.16
N MET A 165 32.61 0.72 -2.26
CA MET A 165 31.38 0.20 -1.65
C MET A 165 30.10 0.77 -2.25
N ILE A 166 29.03 -0.01 -2.13
CA ILE A 166 27.64 0.40 -2.35
C ILE A 166 26.83 0.07 -1.10
N LEU A 167 26.35 1.09 -0.40
CA LEU A 167 25.53 0.98 0.80
C LEU A 167 24.09 1.41 0.51
N ASP A 168 23.14 0.76 1.16
CA ASP A 168 21.73 1.15 1.13
C ASP A 168 21.32 1.67 2.51
N SER A 169 20.71 2.85 2.53
CA SER A 169 20.52 3.60 3.76
C SER A 169 19.32 4.53 3.71
N GLU A 170 18.89 4.99 4.88
CA GLU A 170 17.93 6.08 5.01
C GLU A 170 18.65 7.30 5.62
N VAL A 171 18.48 8.47 5.01
CA VAL A 171 18.97 9.73 5.58
C VAL A 171 17.87 10.40 6.38
N LEU A 172 18.20 10.83 7.60
CA LEU A 172 17.30 11.51 8.54
C LEU A 172 18.00 12.71 9.16
N LEU A 173 17.20 13.62 9.71
CA LEU A 173 17.68 14.67 10.59
C LEU A 173 17.51 14.18 12.05
N ILE A 174 18.58 14.17 12.83
CA ILE A 174 18.56 13.78 14.25
C ILE A 174 18.83 15.00 15.10
N ASP A 175 18.09 15.13 16.20
CA ASP A 175 18.40 16.09 17.25
C ASP A 175 19.59 15.57 18.08
N ASN A 176 20.70 16.31 18.10
CA ASN A 176 21.92 15.89 18.81
C ASN A 176 21.74 15.80 20.33
N LYS A 177 20.80 16.56 20.91
CA LYS A 177 20.58 16.59 22.36
C LYS A 177 19.85 15.35 22.83
N THR A 178 18.86 14.90 22.06
CA THR A 178 18.01 13.76 22.42
C THR A 178 18.41 12.47 21.71
N GLY A 179 19.20 12.54 20.64
CA GLY A 179 19.52 11.41 19.77
C GLY A 179 18.33 10.88 18.96
N LYS A 180 17.19 11.56 19.00
CA LYS A 180 15.95 11.10 18.35
C LYS A 180 15.83 11.63 16.92
N PRO A 181 15.31 10.81 15.98
CA PRO A 181 15.02 11.27 14.64
C PRO A 181 13.89 12.31 14.66
N LEU A 182 14.04 13.35 13.84
CA LEU A 182 13.03 14.38 13.64
C LEU A 182 12.02 13.96 12.56
N PRO A 183 10.79 14.50 12.56
CA PRO A 183 9.74 14.13 11.61
C PRO A 183 10.11 14.37 10.15
N PHE A 184 9.41 13.69 9.23
CA PHE A 184 9.63 13.83 7.80
C PHE A 184 9.43 15.26 7.28
N GLY A 185 10.20 15.60 6.25
CA GLY A 185 10.20 16.92 5.64
C GLY A 185 11.06 17.95 6.36
N THR A 186 11.67 17.62 7.50
CA THR A 186 12.66 18.47 8.20
C THR A 186 13.99 18.58 7.43
N LEU A 187 14.28 17.63 6.54
CA LEU A 187 15.46 17.62 5.65
C LEU A 187 15.48 18.74 4.59
N GLY A 188 14.40 19.51 4.42
CA GLY A 188 14.40 20.66 3.51
C GLY A 188 15.33 21.77 4.02
N VAL A 189 16.07 22.43 3.13
CA VAL A 189 17.10 23.46 3.45
C VAL A 189 16.64 24.44 4.54
N HIS A 190 15.48 25.06 4.35
CA HIS A 190 14.94 26.06 5.28
C HIS A 190 14.51 25.47 6.62
N LYS A 191 14.08 24.21 6.64
CA LYS A 191 13.66 23.51 7.86
C LYS A 191 14.86 23.01 8.64
N LYS A 192 15.90 22.49 7.97
CA LYS A 192 17.18 22.16 8.60
C LYS A 192 17.79 23.36 9.31
N ALA A 193 17.78 24.54 8.67
CA ALA A 193 18.31 25.77 9.26
C ALA A 193 17.57 26.22 10.54
N ALA A 194 16.31 25.79 10.73
CA ALA A 194 15.55 26.09 11.93
C ALA A 194 15.95 25.24 13.16
N PHE A 195 16.66 24.12 12.95
CA PHE A 195 17.14 23.25 14.01
C PHE A 195 18.65 23.41 14.18
N GLN A 196 19.07 24.33 15.06
CA GLN A 196 20.50 24.63 15.29
C GLN A 196 21.27 23.42 15.83
N ASP A 197 20.63 22.56 16.61
CA ASP A 197 21.25 21.39 17.26
C ASP A 197 21.00 20.07 16.53
N ALA A 198 20.62 20.10 15.25
CA ALA A 198 20.30 18.89 14.50
C ALA A 198 21.31 18.58 13.39
N ASN A 199 21.67 17.30 13.28
CA ASN A 199 22.58 16.80 12.27
C ASN A 199 21.89 15.85 11.31
N VAL A 200 22.39 15.82 10.08
CA VAL A 200 22.01 14.76 9.16
C VAL A 200 22.74 13.49 9.55
N CYS A 201 21.98 12.40 9.68
CA CYS A 201 22.47 11.07 10.03
C CYS A 201 22.01 10.06 8.98
N LEU A 202 22.88 9.09 8.71
CA LEU A 202 22.67 8.03 7.75
C LEU A 202 22.51 6.72 8.50
N PHE A 203 21.34 6.09 8.36
CA PHE A 203 21.03 4.78 8.92
C PHE A 203 21.27 3.73 7.86
N VAL A 204 22.43 3.07 7.94
CA VAL A 204 22.82 2.00 7.02
C VAL A 204 22.05 0.74 7.37
N PHE A 205 21.27 0.24 6.41
CA PHE A 205 20.50 -1.00 6.60
C PHE A 205 20.93 -2.13 5.67
N ASP A 206 21.75 -1.86 4.65
CA ASP A 206 22.25 -2.91 3.77
C ASP A 206 23.61 -2.58 3.11
N CYS A 207 24.34 -3.63 2.72
CA CYS A 207 25.57 -3.55 1.93
C CYS A 207 25.41 -4.41 0.67
N ILE A 208 25.57 -3.76 -0.49
CA ILE A 208 25.33 -4.36 -1.81
C ILE A 208 26.65 -4.77 -2.46
N TYR A 209 27.72 -4.00 -2.21
CA TYR A 209 29.03 -4.18 -2.80
C TYR A 209 30.10 -3.65 -1.85
N PHE A 210 31.24 -4.32 -1.75
CA PHE A 210 32.36 -3.90 -0.91
C PHE A 210 33.70 -4.43 -1.43
N ASN A 211 34.73 -3.59 -1.49
CA ASN A 211 36.09 -3.89 -1.95
C ASN A 211 36.12 -4.81 -3.17
N ASP A 212 35.46 -4.33 -4.22
CA ASP A 212 35.38 -4.94 -5.55
C ASP A 212 34.57 -6.25 -5.65
N VAL A 213 33.87 -6.62 -4.57
CA VAL A 213 33.03 -7.82 -4.50
C VAL A 213 31.55 -7.45 -4.38
N SER A 214 30.73 -8.03 -5.27
CA SER A 214 29.27 -7.98 -5.15
C SER A 214 28.80 -8.87 -4.01
N LEU A 215 27.95 -8.32 -3.15
CA LEU A 215 27.30 -9.06 -2.08
C LEU A 215 25.84 -9.39 -2.40
N MET A 216 25.29 -8.96 -3.54
CA MET A 216 23.85 -9.10 -3.84
C MET A 216 23.31 -10.52 -3.74
N ASP A 217 24.10 -11.51 -4.19
CA ASP A 217 23.71 -12.93 -4.18
C ASP A 217 23.86 -13.59 -2.81
N ARG A 218 24.46 -12.89 -1.83
CA ARG A 218 24.59 -13.39 -0.46
C ARG A 218 23.29 -13.18 0.32
N PRO A 219 22.92 -14.13 1.19
CA PRO A 219 21.79 -13.98 2.11
C PRO A 219 21.91 -12.73 3.00
N LEU A 220 20.78 -12.12 3.33
CA LEU A 220 20.73 -10.93 4.20
C LEU A 220 21.45 -11.15 5.55
N CYS A 221 21.37 -12.34 6.15
CA CYS A 221 22.12 -12.64 7.37
C CYS A 221 23.64 -12.47 7.21
N GLU A 222 24.20 -12.89 6.08
CA GLU A 222 25.62 -12.73 5.77
C GLU A 222 25.96 -11.27 5.48
N ARG A 223 25.13 -10.58 4.69
CA ARG A 223 25.35 -9.16 4.35
C ARG A 223 25.27 -8.28 5.59
N ARG A 224 24.37 -8.61 6.51
CA ARG A 224 24.24 -7.87 7.77
C ARG A 224 25.37 -8.17 8.74
N LYS A 225 25.80 -9.44 8.84
CA LYS A 225 27.01 -9.80 9.58
C LYS A 225 28.22 -9.06 9.02
N PHE A 226 28.37 -9.01 7.71
CA PHE A 226 29.42 -8.26 7.03
C PHE A 226 29.41 -6.77 7.39
N LEU A 227 28.23 -6.14 7.41
CA LEU A 227 28.09 -4.76 7.88
C LEU A 227 28.59 -4.59 9.32
N HIS A 228 28.19 -5.45 10.25
CA HIS A 228 28.64 -5.37 11.64
C HIS A 228 30.15 -5.61 11.80
N ASP A 229 30.72 -6.50 11.00
CA ASP A 229 32.14 -6.84 11.07
C ASP A 229 33.04 -5.73 10.45
N ASN A 230 32.51 -4.87 9.56
CA ASN A 230 33.29 -3.89 8.79
C ASN A 230 32.90 -2.42 9.00
N MET A 231 31.81 -2.14 9.74
CA MET A 231 31.35 -0.78 10.03
C MET A 231 31.44 -0.46 11.52
N VAL A 232 31.96 0.71 11.83
CA VAL A 232 31.96 1.32 13.16
C VAL A 232 30.91 2.42 13.18
N GLU A 233 30.00 2.39 14.15
CA GLU A 233 29.02 3.46 14.30
C GLU A 233 29.69 4.77 14.72
N ILE A 234 29.28 5.86 14.08
CA ILE A 234 29.62 7.22 14.47
C ILE A 234 28.32 7.87 14.96
N PRO A 235 28.18 8.09 16.28
CA PRO A 235 26.95 8.59 16.88
C PRO A 235 26.40 9.83 16.17
N ASN A 236 25.09 9.84 15.91
CA ASN A 236 24.37 10.92 15.22
C ASN A 236 24.88 11.26 13.80
N ARG A 237 25.69 10.41 13.17
CA ARG A 237 26.23 10.60 11.82
C ARG A 237 26.05 9.39 10.93
N ILE A 238 26.59 8.24 11.33
CA ILE A 238 26.51 6.98 10.59
C ILE A 238 26.17 5.89 11.60
N MET A 239 24.97 5.35 11.49
CA MET A 239 24.43 4.38 12.44
C MET A 239 23.90 3.17 11.70
N PHE A 240 23.86 2.02 12.36
CA PHE A 240 23.10 0.89 11.86
C PHE A 240 21.60 1.16 11.98
N SER A 241 20.80 0.58 11.08
CA SER A 241 19.36 0.47 11.34
C SER A 241 19.11 -0.40 12.57
N GLU A 242 18.24 0.04 13.49
CA GLU A 242 17.78 -0.78 14.60
C GLU A 242 17.02 -1.98 14.02
N MET A 243 17.50 -3.17 14.37
CA MET A 243 16.97 -4.43 13.86
C MET A 243 16.85 -5.45 14.99
N LYS A 244 15.87 -6.32 14.87
CA LYS A 244 15.70 -7.48 15.74
C LYS A 244 15.32 -8.70 14.91
N GLN A 245 15.91 -9.84 15.24
CA GLN A 245 15.54 -11.11 14.61
C GLN A 245 14.24 -11.62 15.23
N VAL A 246 13.30 -12.00 14.38
CA VAL A 246 11.96 -12.46 14.74
C VAL A 246 11.75 -13.83 14.13
N MET A 247 11.47 -14.82 14.99
CA MET A 247 11.21 -16.20 14.59
C MET A 247 9.75 -16.62 14.85
N LYS A 248 9.06 -15.93 15.77
CA LYS A 248 7.69 -16.25 16.18
C LYS A 248 6.76 -15.08 15.91
N ALA A 249 5.48 -15.38 15.68
CA ALA A 249 4.45 -14.38 15.46
C ALA A 249 4.23 -13.47 16.68
N SER A 250 4.35 -14.01 17.90
CA SER A 250 4.27 -13.25 19.16
C SER A 250 5.27 -12.10 19.20
N ASP A 251 6.52 -12.38 18.83
CA ASP A 251 7.60 -11.40 18.91
C ASP A 251 7.39 -10.28 17.87
N LEU A 252 6.79 -10.61 16.72
CA LEU A 252 6.40 -9.63 15.71
C LEU A 252 5.29 -8.72 16.24
N VAL A 253 4.27 -9.27 16.90
CA VAL A 253 3.18 -8.52 17.51
C VAL A 253 3.73 -7.52 18.53
N ASP A 254 4.60 -7.97 19.42
CA ASP A 254 5.21 -7.11 20.45
C ASP A 254 6.01 -5.97 19.82
N MET A 255 6.71 -6.25 18.73
CA MET A 255 7.48 -5.24 18.02
C MET A 255 6.59 -4.23 17.29
N ILE A 256 5.52 -4.69 16.64
CA ILE A 256 4.53 -3.80 16.02
C ILE A 256 3.92 -2.87 17.09
N ASN A 257 3.51 -3.45 18.23
CA ASN A 257 2.92 -2.69 19.34
C ASN A 257 3.92 -1.67 19.93
N ARG A 258 5.18 -2.05 20.09
CA ARG A 258 6.24 -1.11 20.51
C ARG A 258 6.39 0.05 19.55
N VAL A 259 6.53 -0.22 18.25
CA VAL A 259 6.75 0.81 17.22
C VAL A 259 5.56 1.76 17.12
N ILE A 260 4.34 1.23 17.20
CA ILE A 260 3.12 2.06 17.20
C ILE A 260 3.10 2.95 18.46
N ARG A 261 3.39 2.41 19.65
CA ARG A 261 3.46 3.18 20.92
C ARG A 261 4.52 4.26 20.94
N GLU A 262 5.64 4.03 20.26
CA GLU A 262 6.71 5.03 20.12
C GLU A 262 6.39 6.08 19.04
N GLY A 263 5.26 5.97 18.33
CA GLY A 263 4.85 6.89 17.27
C GLY A 263 5.73 6.80 16.02
N LEU A 264 6.42 5.68 15.82
CA LEU A 264 7.28 5.43 14.66
C LEU A 264 6.45 4.99 13.44
N GLU A 265 6.97 5.19 12.23
CA GLU A 265 6.19 4.99 10.99
C GLU A 265 5.73 3.54 10.78
N GLY A 266 6.48 2.57 11.31
CA GLY A 266 6.19 1.15 11.14
C GLY A 266 7.45 0.28 11.14
N LEU A 267 7.35 -0.88 10.50
CA LEU A 267 8.44 -1.85 10.38
C LEU A 267 8.72 -2.20 8.91
N VAL A 268 9.96 -2.57 8.64
CA VAL A 268 10.35 -3.27 7.40
C VAL A 268 10.82 -4.67 7.80
N LEU A 269 10.12 -5.68 7.29
CA LEU A 269 10.44 -7.09 7.55
C LEU A 269 11.16 -7.66 6.32
N LYS A 270 12.27 -8.35 6.57
CA LYS A 270 13.13 -8.92 5.55
C LYS A 270 13.40 -10.38 5.89
N ASP A 271 13.19 -11.30 4.94
CA ASP A 271 13.52 -12.73 5.15
C ASP A 271 15.03 -12.88 5.42
N VAL A 272 15.39 -13.68 6.43
CA VAL A 272 16.78 -13.84 6.89
C VAL A 272 17.68 -14.39 5.78
N LYS A 273 17.14 -15.28 4.92
CA LYS A 273 17.88 -15.90 3.81
C LYS A 273 17.68 -15.18 2.47
N GLY A 274 16.91 -14.10 2.43
CA GLY A 274 16.67 -13.34 1.21
C GLY A 274 17.94 -12.69 0.66
N THR A 275 18.16 -12.83 -0.65
CA THR A 275 19.21 -12.11 -1.38
C THR A 275 18.78 -10.68 -1.70
N TYR A 276 19.70 -9.84 -2.18
CA TYR A 276 19.36 -8.50 -2.66
C TYR A 276 18.90 -8.57 -4.10
N GLU A 277 17.63 -8.28 -4.35
CA GLU A 277 17.05 -8.36 -5.69
C GLU A 277 16.64 -6.97 -6.20
N PRO A 278 17.46 -6.34 -7.07
CA PRO A 278 17.22 -5.00 -7.56
C PRO A 278 15.83 -4.83 -8.18
N GLY A 279 15.09 -3.83 -7.68
CA GLY A 279 13.76 -3.45 -8.15
C GLY A 279 12.62 -4.42 -7.81
N LYS A 280 12.89 -5.58 -7.20
CA LYS A 280 11.84 -6.52 -6.78
C LYS A 280 11.22 -6.11 -5.44
N ARG A 281 9.98 -6.54 -5.18
CA ARG A 281 9.19 -6.19 -3.98
C ARG A 281 9.12 -7.37 -2.99
N HIS A 282 10.27 -7.86 -2.53
CA HIS A 282 10.31 -9.05 -1.66
C HIS A 282 10.44 -8.71 -0.17
N TRP A 283 10.81 -7.47 0.20
CA TRP A 283 10.66 -7.03 1.58
C TRP A 283 9.18 -6.75 1.88
N LEU A 284 8.84 -6.71 3.16
CA LEU A 284 7.51 -6.36 3.63
C LEU A 284 7.59 -5.06 4.43
N LYS A 285 6.58 -4.20 4.30
CA LYS A 285 6.41 -3.05 5.19
C LYS A 285 5.10 -3.20 5.95
N VAL A 286 5.19 -3.08 7.27
CA VAL A 286 4.05 -3.04 8.18
C VAL A 286 3.87 -1.61 8.65
N LYS A 287 2.64 -1.14 8.60
CA LYS A 287 2.25 0.19 9.10
C LYS A 287 0.90 0.09 9.78
N LYS A 288 0.63 1.05 10.66
CA LYS A 288 -0.67 1.18 11.35
C LYS A 288 -1.85 1.15 10.37
N ASP A 289 -1.73 1.81 9.22
CA ASP A 289 -2.79 1.93 8.22
C ASP A 289 -3.06 0.65 7.40
N TYR A 290 -2.21 -0.38 7.49
CA TYR A 290 -2.37 -1.63 6.74
C TYR A 290 -2.96 -2.77 7.55
N LEU A 291 -2.84 -2.69 8.88
CA LEU A 291 -3.27 -3.74 9.79
C LEU A 291 -4.79 -3.70 9.99
N ASN A 292 -5.39 -4.88 10.22
CA ASN A 292 -6.82 -5.06 10.47
C ASN A 292 -7.71 -4.39 9.41
N GLU A 293 -7.39 -4.62 8.14
CA GLU A 293 -8.14 -4.05 6.99
C GLU A 293 -8.19 -2.52 6.98
N GLY A 294 -7.23 -1.85 7.64
CA GLY A 294 -7.20 -0.39 7.76
C GLY A 294 -8.09 0.17 8.87
N ALA A 295 -8.67 -0.68 9.73
CA ALA A 295 -9.45 -0.24 10.89
C ALA A 295 -8.63 0.61 11.89
N MET A 296 -7.30 0.46 11.86
CA MET A 296 -6.38 1.23 12.69
C MET A 296 -5.87 2.52 12.01
N ALA A 297 -6.27 2.78 10.76
CA ALA A 297 -5.86 3.98 10.06
C ALA A 297 -6.60 5.22 10.58
N ASP A 298 -5.93 6.37 10.53
CA ASP A 298 -6.58 7.63 10.85
C ASP A 298 -7.54 8.00 9.71
N THR A 299 -8.82 8.08 10.04
CA THR A 299 -9.90 8.35 9.07
C THR A 299 -10.66 9.63 9.42
N ALA A 300 -11.17 10.30 8.41
CA ALA A 300 -12.12 11.39 8.55
C ALA A 300 -13.22 11.27 7.50
N ASP A 301 -14.47 11.35 7.94
CA ASP A 301 -15.61 11.47 7.05
C ASP A 301 -15.71 12.92 6.56
N LEU A 302 -15.41 13.14 5.27
CA LEU A 302 -15.32 14.48 4.67
C LEU A 302 -16.33 14.65 3.54
N VAL A 303 -16.77 15.89 3.35
CA VAL A 303 -17.73 16.26 2.31
C VAL A 303 -16.99 16.55 1.00
N VAL A 304 -17.53 16.07 -0.12
CA VAL A 304 -17.03 16.40 -1.46
C VAL A 304 -17.46 17.84 -1.79
N LEU A 305 -16.50 18.76 -1.90
CA LEU A 305 -16.78 20.17 -2.19
C LEU A 305 -16.58 20.53 -3.66
N GLY A 306 -15.75 19.79 -4.38
CA GLY A 306 -15.48 20.04 -5.80
C GLY A 306 -14.61 18.98 -6.44
N ALA A 307 -14.26 19.19 -7.70
CA ALA A 307 -13.46 18.23 -8.46
C ALA A 307 -12.50 18.90 -9.46
N PHE A 308 -11.48 18.15 -9.86
CA PHE A 308 -10.52 18.51 -10.90
C PHE A 308 -10.50 17.44 -11.99
N TYR A 309 -10.16 17.88 -13.20
CA TYR A 309 -9.92 16.95 -14.29
C TYR A 309 -8.74 16.03 -14.01
N GLY A 310 -8.88 14.77 -14.42
CA GLY A 310 -7.76 13.83 -14.50
C GLY A 310 -6.77 14.17 -15.60
N GLN A 311 -5.64 13.47 -15.54
CA GLN A 311 -4.61 13.50 -16.57
C GLN A 311 -4.47 12.11 -17.20
N GLY A 312 -3.95 12.05 -18.42
CA GLY A 312 -3.70 10.77 -19.10
C GLY A 312 -4.98 10.00 -19.42
N SER A 313 -5.06 8.73 -19.02
CA SER A 313 -6.21 7.85 -19.27
C SER A 313 -7.50 8.33 -18.61
N LYS A 314 -7.39 9.12 -17.54
CA LYS A 314 -8.53 9.76 -16.85
C LYS A 314 -8.77 11.21 -17.30
N GLY A 315 -8.12 11.62 -18.40
CA GLY A 315 -8.28 12.95 -18.99
C GLY A 315 -9.73 13.20 -19.41
N GLY A 316 -10.26 14.37 -19.06
CA GLY A 316 -11.64 14.75 -19.36
C GLY A 316 -12.70 14.27 -18.36
N MET A 317 -12.33 13.44 -17.37
CA MET A 317 -13.21 13.02 -16.28
C MET A 317 -12.84 13.72 -14.96
N MET A 318 -13.82 13.90 -14.07
CA MET A 318 -13.61 14.29 -12.68
C MET A 318 -12.93 13.13 -11.95
N SER A 319 -11.63 13.22 -11.70
CA SER A 319 -10.85 12.12 -11.10
C SER A 319 -10.17 12.46 -9.78
N ILE A 320 -10.12 13.75 -9.45
CA ILE A 320 -9.53 14.24 -8.22
C ILE A 320 -10.60 15.08 -7.54
N PHE A 321 -10.92 14.78 -6.29
CA PHE A 321 -11.98 15.41 -5.54
C PHE A 321 -11.40 16.28 -4.43
N LEU A 322 -11.97 17.47 -4.26
CA LEU A 322 -11.65 18.39 -3.18
C LEU A 322 -12.53 18.04 -1.99
N MET A 323 -11.90 17.58 -0.92
CA MET A 323 -12.57 17.15 0.31
C MET A 323 -12.48 18.24 1.37
N GLY A 324 -13.55 18.42 2.14
CA GLY A 324 -13.58 19.42 3.20
C GLY A 324 -14.54 19.11 4.34
N CYS A 325 -14.53 19.98 5.33
CA CYS A 325 -15.33 19.90 6.54
C CYS A 325 -16.10 21.21 6.77
N TYR A 326 -17.20 21.12 7.51
CA TYR A 326 -17.95 22.30 7.93
C TYR A 326 -17.31 22.94 9.17
N ASP A 327 -17.21 24.26 9.20
CA ASP A 327 -16.83 25.02 10.39
C ASP A 327 -18.07 25.71 10.99
N PRO A 328 -18.56 25.23 12.15
CA PRO A 328 -19.71 25.83 12.82
C PRO A 328 -19.47 27.28 13.28
N SER A 329 -18.23 27.68 13.53
CA SER A 329 -17.90 29.01 14.07
C SER A 329 -17.96 30.10 13.00
N SER A 330 -17.34 29.88 11.84
CA SER A 330 -17.43 30.80 10.71
C SER A 330 -18.64 30.56 9.80
N GLN A 331 -19.38 29.47 10.03
CA GLN A 331 -20.47 28.97 9.18
C GLN A 331 -20.06 28.74 7.72
N LYS A 332 -18.78 28.45 7.48
CA LYS A 332 -18.21 28.20 6.15
C LYS A 332 -17.66 26.79 6.02
N TRP A 333 -17.47 26.38 4.78
CA TRP A 333 -16.82 25.13 4.40
C TRP A 333 -15.32 25.34 4.26
N CYS A 334 -14.53 24.47 4.87
CA CYS A 334 -13.08 24.52 4.85
C CYS A 334 -12.51 23.33 4.08
N THR A 335 -11.45 23.56 3.32
CA THR A 335 -10.75 22.52 2.56
C THR A 335 -9.77 21.78 3.46
N VAL A 336 -9.72 20.46 3.32
CA VAL A 336 -8.84 19.57 4.11
C VAL A 336 -7.83 18.87 3.21
N THR A 337 -8.27 18.27 2.10
CA THR A 337 -7.35 17.53 1.22
C THR A 337 -7.89 17.36 -0.20
N LYS A 338 -7.01 16.96 -1.12
CA LYS A 338 -7.38 16.47 -2.46
C LYS A 338 -7.24 14.95 -2.49
N CYS A 339 -8.31 14.25 -2.86
CA CYS A 339 -8.32 12.80 -2.95
C CYS A 339 -8.46 12.35 -4.41
N SER A 340 -7.52 11.53 -4.89
CA SER A 340 -7.58 10.93 -6.24
C SER A 340 -7.59 9.39 -6.23
N GLY A 341 -7.19 8.78 -5.11
CA GLY A 341 -7.11 7.34 -4.96
C GLY A 341 -8.29 6.77 -4.17
N GLY A 342 -8.59 5.48 -4.37
CA GLY A 342 -9.63 4.77 -3.63
C GLY A 342 -10.79 4.27 -4.49
N HIS A 343 -11.06 4.94 -5.61
CA HIS A 343 -12.10 4.51 -6.54
C HIS A 343 -11.52 3.67 -7.68
N ASP A 344 -12.17 2.56 -8.00
CA ASP A 344 -11.93 1.83 -9.24
C ASP A 344 -12.53 2.60 -10.45
N ASP A 345 -12.22 2.14 -11.66
CA ASP A 345 -12.62 2.83 -12.88
C ASP A 345 -14.14 2.79 -13.12
N ALA A 346 -14.82 1.72 -12.67
CA ALA A 346 -16.27 1.59 -12.76
C ALA A 346 -16.98 2.60 -11.84
N THR A 347 -16.51 2.72 -10.60
CA THR A 347 -16.99 3.71 -9.61
C THR A 347 -16.72 5.11 -10.12
N LEU A 348 -15.55 5.37 -10.69
CA LEU A 348 -15.24 6.71 -11.20
C LEU A 348 -16.13 7.12 -12.37
N ALA A 349 -16.46 6.19 -13.27
CA ALA A 349 -17.41 6.42 -14.35
C ALA A 349 -18.84 6.66 -13.84
N ARG A 350 -19.26 5.94 -12.79
CA ARG A 350 -20.53 6.14 -12.09
C ARG A 350 -20.61 7.53 -11.46
N LEU A 351 -19.56 7.95 -10.75
CA LEU A 351 -19.47 9.25 -10.08
C LEU A 351 -19.56 10.44 -11.06
N GLN A 352 -19.21 10.27 -12.34
CA GLN A 352 -19.42 11.33 -13.33
C GLN A 352 -20.89 11.70 -13.53
N LYS A 353 -21.80 10.75 -13.25
CA LYS A 353 -23.25 10.91 -13.45
C LYS A 353 -23.97 11.29 -12.16
N GLU A 354 -23.51 10.76 -11.03
CA GLU A 354 -24.18 10.92 -9.74
C GLU A 354 -23.81 12.21 -9.00
N LEU A 355 -22.59 12.72 -9.20
CA LEU A 355 -22.16 13.96 -8.55
C LEU A 355 -22.69 15.17 -9.31
N ASP A 356 -23.62 15.89 -8.71
CA ASP A 356 -24.07 17.18 -9.20
C ASP A 356 -22.96 18.24 -8.98
N MET A 357 -22.41 18.73 -10.09
CA MET A 357 -21.19 19.52 -10.11
C MET A 357 -21.28 20.61 -11.18
N VAL A 358 -21.08 21.87 -10.77
CA VAL A 358 -21.06 23.02 -11.65
C VAL A 358 -19.62 23.31 -12.10
N LYS A 359 -19.41 23.38 -13.41
CA LYS A 359 -18.10 23.72 -13.97
C LYS A 359 -17.79 25.21 -13.78
N ILE A 360 -16.69 25.49 -13.07
CA ILE A 360 -16.19 26.86 -12.84
C ILE A 360 -14.82 27.12 -13.49
N SER A 361 -14.13 26.07 -13.97
CA SER A 361 -12.85 26.18 -14.69
C SER A 361 -11.78 26.98 -13.93
N LYS A 362 -11.73 26.83 -12.60
CA LYS A 362 -10.80 27.53 -11.70
C LYS A 362 -10.94 29.05 -11.67
N ASP A 363 -12.07 29.58 -12.14
CA ASP A 363 -12.38 31.00 -12.15
C ASP A 363 -12.62 31.51 -10.72
N PRO A 364 -11.83 32.47 -10.22
CA PRO A 364 -12.00 33.04 -8.87
C PRO A 364 -13.38 33.66 -8.64
N SER A 365 -13.97 34.27 -9.68
CA SER A 365 -15.25 34.99 -9.57
C SER A 365 -16.44 34.05 -9.34
N LYS A 366 -16.28 32.76 -9.65
CA LYS A 366 -17.31 31.74 -9.54
C LYS A 366 -17.18 30.90 -8.26
N ILE A 367 -16.22 31.22 -7.39
CA ILE A 367 -16.07 30.57 -6.09
C ILE A 367 -17.17 31.07 -5.15
N PRO A 368 -18.03 30.19 -4.62
CA PRO A 368 -19.10 30.58 -3.72
C PRO A 368 -18.57 31.14 -2.39
N SER A 369 -19.29 32.11 -1.83
CA SER A 369 -18.95 32.77 -0.55
C SER A 369 -18.95 31.83 0.66
N TRP A 370 -19.65 30.69 0.57
CA TRP A 370 -19.70 29.65 1.59
C TRP A 370 -18.41 28.81 1.67
N LEU A 371 -17.53 28.88 0.67
CA LEU A 371 -16.30 28.10 0.62
C LEU A 371 -15.07 28.95 0.99
N LYS A 372 -14.35 28.56 2.04
CA LYS A 372 -13.04 29.12 2.38
C LYS A 372 -11.97 28.29 1.66
N ILE A 373 -11.31 28.86 0.66
CA ILE A 373 -10.34 28.14 -0.17
C ILE A 373 -9.19 29.04 -0.64
N ASN A 374 -7.98 28.47 -0.72
CA ASN A 374 -6.80 29.14 -1.24
C ASN A 374 -6.68 28.98 -2.76
N LYS A 375 -6.11 29.98 -3.45
CA LYS A 375 -5.99 30.05 -4.92
C LYS A 375 -5.42 28.80 -5.59
N ILE A 376 -4.46 28.15 -4.94
CA ILE A 376 -3.82 26.92 -5.43
C ILE A 376 -4.76 25.72 -5.55
N TYR A 377 -5.92 25.76 -4.90
CA TYR A 377 -6.91 24.69 -4.89
C TYR A 377 -8.22 25.03 -5.59
N TYR A 378 -8.30 26.13 -6.33
CA TYR A 378 -9.50 26.44 -7.11
C TYR A 378 -9.81 25.28 -8.08
N PRO A 379 -10.99 24.64 -7.93
CA PRO A 379 -11.30 23.41 -8.65
C PRO A 379 -11.84 23.72 -10.05
N ASP A 380 -11.85 22.69 -10.91
CA ASP A 380 -12.51 22.78 -12.22
C ASP A 380 -14.04 22.76 -12.06
N PHE A 381 -14.53 22.07 -11.03
CA PHE A 381 -15.94 21.87 -10.70
C PHE A 381 -16.21 22.09 -9.22
N ILE A 382 -17.41 22.52 -8.87
CA ILE A 382 -17.85 22.73 -7.50
C ILE A 382 -19.26 22.20 -7.29
N VAL A 383 -19.56 21.69 -6.10
CA VAL A 383 -20.94 21.30 -5.77
C VAL A 383 -21.83 22.55 -5.70
N PRO A 384 -23.07 22.52 -6.24
CA PRO A 384 -23.98 23.65 -6.12
C PRO A 384 -24.40 23.91 -4.67
N ASP A 385 -24.71 22.84 -3.92
CA ASP A 385 -25.06 22.89 -2.50
C ASP A 385 -24.25 21.86 -1.69
N PRO A 386 -23.29 22.30 -0.87
CA PRO A 386 -22.48 21.39 -0.06
C PRO A 386 -23.29 20.63 1.01
N LYS A 387 -24.51 21.08 1.35
CA LYS A 387 -25.40 20.34 2.27
C LYS A 387 -26.06 19.13 1.62
N LYS A 388 -26.03 19.02 0.29
CA LYS A 388 -26.52 17.85 -0.45
C LYS A 388 -25.37 17.01 -1.03
N ALA A 389 -24.13 17.43 -0.80
CA ALA A 389 -22.97 16.76 -1.34
C ALA A 389 -22.72 15.42 -0.63
N ALA A 390 -22.09 14.50 -1.36
CA ALA A 390 -21.71 13.20 -0.84
C ALA A 390 -20.67 13.32 0.27
N VAL A 391 -20.77 12.41 1.26
CA VAL A 391 -19.78 12.25 2.33
C VAL A 391 -18.95 11.00 2.06
N TRP A 392 -17.63 11.13 2.07
CA TRP A 392 -16.71 10.01 1.88
C TRP A 392 -15.80 9.86 3.07
N GLU A 393 -15.54 8.62 3.45
CA GLU A 393 -14.54 8.26 4.42
C GLU A 393 -13.17 8.33 3.77
N ILE A 394 -12.35 9.28 4.22
CA ILE A 394 -11.00 9.49 3.73
C ILE A 394 -10.02 8.97 4.76
N THR A 395 -9.20 8.04 4.33
CA THR A 395 -8.12 7.45 5.13
C THR A 395 -6.78 8.00 4.68
N GLY A 396 -5.88 8.26 5.62
CA GLY A 396 -4.49 8.65 5.34
C GLY A 396 -3.49 7.93 6.22
N ALA A 397 -2.21 8.20 5.96
CA ALA A 397 -1.13 7.71 6.82
C ALA A 397 -1.11 8.45 8.17
N GLU A 398 -1.36 9.76 8.14
CA GLU A 398 -1.40 10.64 9.30
C GLU A 398 -2.14 11.94 8.95
N PHE A 399 -2.59 12.66 9.97
CA PHE A 399 -2.98 14.05 9.85
C PHE A 399 -1.74 14.95 9.94
N SER A 400 -1.61 15.91 9.02
CA SER A 400 -0.44 16.79 8.87
C SER A 400 -0.85 18.27 8.87
N LYS A 401 0.12 19.17 9.05
CA LYS A 401 -0.09 20.61 8.89
C LYS A 401 0.37 21.09 7.50
N SER A 402 -0.50 21.84 6.84
CA SER A 402 -0.31 22.44 5.53
C SER A 402 -1.04 23.78 5.46
N GLU A 403 -0.30 24.87 5.32
CA GLU A 403 -0.85 26.23 5.12
C GLU A 403 -1.68 26.36 3.83
N ALA A 404 -1.52 25.39 2.93
CA ALA A 404 -2.28 25.31 1.69
C ALA A 404 -3.78 25.08 1.93
N HIS A 405 -4.15 24.39 3.01
CA HIS A 405 -5.53 24.03 3.33
C HIS A 405 -6.12 24.93 4.42
N THR A 406 -7.43 25.15 4.35
CA THR A 406 -8.12 26.21 5.12
C THR A 406 -8.77 25.73 6.41
N ALA A 407 -8.82 24.42 6.64
CA ALA A 407 -9.26 23.77 7.88
C ALA A 407 -8.19 23.89 8.98
N ASP A 408 -7.85 25.12 9.37
CA ASP A 408 -6.79 25.46 10.33
C ASP A 408 -5.43 24.83 9.98
N GLY A 409 -5.18 24.76 8.68
CA GLY A 409 -4.00 24.14 8.11
C GLY A 409 -3.92 22.63 8.33
N ILE A 410 -4.98 21.94 8.74
CA ILE A 410 -4.96 20.47 8.88
C ILE A 410 -5.19 19.84 7.50
N SER A 411 -4.39 18.83 7.16
CA SER A 411 -4.52 18.03 5.95
C SER A 411 -4.24 16.55 6.22
N ILE A 412 -4.46 15.70 5.24
CA ILE A 412 -4.29 14.24 5.33
C ILE A 412 -3.15 13.82 4.40
N ARG A 413 -2.13 13.12 4.91
CA ARG A 413 -1.00 12.61 4.13
C ARG A 413 -1.41 11.31 3.43
N PHE A 414 -1.15 11.25 2.11
CA PHE A 414 -1.53 10.12 1.25
C PHE A 414 -3.03 9.75 1.31
N PRO A 415 -3.94 10.72 1.09
CA PRO A 415 -5.37 10.51 1.25
C PRO A 415 -5.91 9.51 0.22
N ARG A 416 -6.78 8.62 0.68
CA ARG A 416 -7.50 7.64 -0.14
C ARG A 416 -8.94 7.56 0.32
N CYS A 417 -9.88 7.50 -0.61
CA CYS A 417 -11.26 7.17 -0.27
C CYS A 417 -11.32 5.68 0.06
N THR A 418 -11.72 5.33 1.28
CA THR A 418 -11.97 3.94 1.67
C THR A 418 -13.42 3.55 1.43
N ARG A 419 -14.36 4.43 1.79
CA ARG A 419 -15.79 4.17 1.69
C ARG A 419 -16.57 5.40 1.26
N ILE A 420 -17.58 5.20 0.42
CA ILE A 420 -18.62 6.20 0.14
C ILE A 420 -19.69 6.01 1.21
N ARG A 421 -19.99 7.06 1.99
CA ARG A 421 -20.84 6.99 3.18
C ARG A 421 -22.26 7.43 2.85
N ASP A 422 -23.03 6.54 2.22
CA ASP A 422 -24.45 6.78 1.91
C ASP A 422 -25.31 6.86 3.20
N ASP A 423 -24.78 6.40 4.33
CA ASP A 423 -25.37 6.47 5.67
C ASP A 423 -25.17 7.82 6.37
N LYS A 424 -24.32 8.70 5.81
CA LYS A 424 -23.98 9.99 6.42
C LYS A 424 -24.37 11.17 5.54
N ASP A 425 -24.79 12.23 6.23
CA ASP A 425 -25.04 13.54 5.66
C ASP A 425 -23.97 14.56 6.12
N TRP A 426 -24.08 15.78 5.61
CA TRP A 426 -23.17 16.87 5.94
C TRP A 426 -23.11 17.21 7.44
N LYS A 427 -24.16 16.91 8.23
CA LYS A 427 -24.21 17.18 9.68
C LYS A 427 -23.45 16.14 10.49
N SER A 428 -23.51 14.89 10.04
CA SER A 428 -22.83 13.74 10.65
C SER A 428 -21.41 13.50 10.14
N ALA A 429 -21.02 14.23 9.08
CA ALA A 429 -19.64 14.35 8.64
C ALA A 429 -18.76 15.08 9.67
N THR A 430 -17.45 14.86 9.58
CA THR A 430 -16.46 15.45 10.49
C THR A 430 -16.45 16.97 10.33
N ASN A 431 -16.69 17.70 11.41
CA ASN A 431 -16.60 19.17 11.43
C ASN A 431 -15.20 19.64 11.85
N LEU A 432 -14.92 20.94 11.72
CA LEU A 432 -13.59 21.49 12.02
C LEU A 432 -13.13 21.25 13.47
N PRO A 433 -13.96 21.48 14.52
CA PRO A 433 -13.59 21.12 15.89
C PRO A 433 -13.22 19.64 16.08
N GLN A 434 -14.03 18.72 15.53
CA GLN A 434 -13.76 17.28 15.59
C GLN A 434 -12.47 16.93 14.84
N LEU A 435 -12.21 17.56 13.68
CA LEU A 435 -10.97 17.34 12.93
C LEU A 435 -9.73 17.78 13.73
N LYS A 436 -9.83 18.85 14.53
CA LYS A 436 -8.76 19.26 15.46
C LYS A 436 -8.54 18.23 16.56
N GLU A 437 -9.62 17.69 17.12
CA GLU A 437 -9.57 16.64 18.12
C GLU A 437 -8.91 15.38 17.53
N LEU A 438 -9.31 14.94 16.34
CA LEU A 438 -8.68 13.82 15.63
C LEU A 438 -7.19 14.08 15.37
N TYR A 439 -6.81 15.29 14.97
CA TYR A 439 -5.40 15.66 14.80
C TYR A 439 -4.61 15.58 16.10
N GLN A 440 -5.19 16.02 17.22
CA GLN A 440 -4.53 15.97 18.53
C GLN A 440 -4.43 14.52 19.04
N LEU A 441 -5.51 13.76 18.93
CA LEU A 441 -5.54 12.34 19.30
C LEU A 441 -4.62 11.49 18.41
N SER A 442 -4.46 11.81 17.14
CA SER A 442 -3.50 11.14 16.25
C SER A 442 -2.06 11.30 16.74
N LYS A 443 -1.73 12.41 17.42
CA LYS A 443 -0.43 12.60 18.08
C LYS A 443 -0.31 11.90 19.43
N GLU A 444 -1.42 11.78 20.17
CA GLU A 444 -1.43 11.29 21.55
C GLU A 444 -1.68 9.76 21.66
N ARG A 445 -2.54 9.20 20.80
CA ARG A 445 -2.96 7.79 20.82
C ARG A 445 -2.01 6.91 20.02
N ALA A 446 -0.87 6.63 20.64
CA ALA A 446 0.05 5.57 20.27
C ALA A 446 -0.30 4.22 20.99
N ASP A 447 -1.23 4.23 21.96
CA ASP A 447 -1.62 3.06 22.76
C ASP A 447 -2.71 2.21 22.09
N PHE A 448 -2.35 1.48 21.04
CA PHE A 448 -3.18 0.37 20.53
C PHE A 448 -2.43 -0.96 20.62
N THR A 449 -3.13 -2.01 21.03
CA THR A 449 -2.59 -3.37 21.12
C THR A 449 -3.11 -4.19 19.95
N VAL A 450 -2.23 -4.58 19.03
CA VAL A 450 -2.48 -5.62 18.03
C VAL A 450 -2.49 -6.95 18.77
N VAL A 451 -3.53 -7.75 18.56
CA VAL A 451 -3.67 -9.12 19.09
C VAL A 451 -3.52 -10.09 17.92
N ALA A 452 -2.79 -11.19 18.10
CA ALA A 452 -2.73 -12.25 17.09
C ALA A 452 -4.12 -12.87 16.92
N GLY A 453 -4.53 -13.17 15.68
CA GLY A 453 -5.80 -13.88 15.44
C GLY A 453 -5.78 -15.23 16.15
N ASP A 454 -6.82 -15.52 16.92
CA ASP A 454 -6.95 -16.73 17.74
C ASP A 454 -6.90 -17.97 16.83
N GLU A 455 -6.03 -18.93 17.15
CA GLU A 455 -6.02 -20.23 16.48
C GLU A 455 -7.34 -20.94 16.79
N GLY A 456 -8.18 -21.10 15.77
CA GLY A 456 -9.43 -21.83 15.87
C GLY A 456 -9.20 -23.28 16.31
N SER A 457 -9.35 -23.55 17.60
CA SER A 457 -9.59 -24.88 18.14
C SER A 457 -10.97 -25.34 17.66
N SER A 458 -11.02 -26.01 16.51
CA SER A 458 -12.23 -26.70 16.07
C SER A 458 -12.48 -27.91 16.99
N THR A 459 -13.45 -27.70 17.87
CA THR A 459 -14.25 -28.72 18.55
C THR A 459 -14.66 -29.84 17.59
N THR A 460 -14.21 -31.05 17.86
CA THR A 460 -14.94 -32.27 17.48
C THR A 460 -15.46 -32.91 18.77
N GLY A 461 -16.79 -32.99 18.86
CA GLY A 461 -17.48 -33.59 19.98
C GLY A 461 -17.58 -35.11 19.87
N GLY A 462 -17.65 -35.75 21.05
CA GLY A 462 -18.41 -36.97 21.28
C GLY A 462 -17.59 -38.24 21.48
N SER A 463 -17.51 -38.74 22.72
CA SER A 463 -18.19 -39.99 23.13
C SER A 463 -17.87 -40.35 24.58
N SER A 464 -18.91 -40.80 25.29
CA SER A 464 -18.97 -41.37 26.63
C SER A 464 -18.26 -42.72 26.79
N GLY A 465 -17.76 -43.01 27.99
CA GLY A 465 -17.36 -44.36 28.43
C GLY A 465 -16.73 -44.37 29.82
N GLU A 466 -17.34 -45.09 30.76
CA GLU A 466 -17.00 -45.23 32.18
C GLU A 466 -15.90 -46.30 32.44
N ASN A 467 -15.41 -46.29 33.71
CA ASN A 467 -14.82 -47.37 34.54
C ASN A 467 -13.30 -47.46 34.84
N GLU A 468 -13.05 -47.38 36.17
CA GLU A 468 -12.15 -48.12 37.10
C GLU A 468 -10.68 -48.39 36.73
N GLY A 469 -9.72 -47.87 37.52
CA GLY A 469 -9.02 -48.58 38.62
C GLY A 469 -7.53 -48.72 38.23
N THR A 470 -6.45 -48.62 39.02
CA THR A 470 -6.23 -48.83 40.47
C THR A 470 -4.82 -48.27 40.84
N SER A 471 -4.68 -47.77 42.08
CA SER A 471 -3.51 -47.82 42.99
C SER A 471 -2.11 -47.22 42.66
N LYS A 472 -1.90 -46.02 43.26
CA LYS A 472 -0.84 -45.56 44.23
C LYS A 472 0.07 -46.63 44.91
N PRO A 473 1.24 -46.28 45.53
CA PRO A 473 1.41 -45.33 46.67
C PRO A 473 2.73 -44.52 46.67
N SER A 474 3.11 -43.59 47.56
CA SER A 474 2.67 -42.94 48.82
C SER A 474 3.62 -41.71 49.03
N VAL A 475 3.33 -40.62 49.76
CA VAL A 475 3.40 -40.50 51.24
C VAL A 475 2.78 -39.17 51.75
N SER A 476 1.88 -39.31 52.73
CA SER A 476 1.40 -38.48 53.88
C SER A 476 1.32 -36.93 53.84
N HIS A 477 0.11 -36.33 53.95
CA HIS A 477 -0.62 -35.79 55.16
C HIS A 477 -0.40 -34.28 55.37
N LYS A 478 -1.36 -33.38 55.69
CA LYS A 478 -2.75 -33.42 56.17
C LYS A 478 -3.47 -32.10 55.80
N THR A 479 -4.78 -32.16 55.72
CA THR A 479 -5.80 -31.16 55.35
C THR A 479 -6.19 -30.15 56.45
N ARG A 480 -6.60 -28.93 56.07
CA ARG A 480 -7.96 -28.36 56.32
C ARG A 480 -8.13 -26.93 55.79
N THR A 481 -9.34 -26.66 55.29
CA THR A 481 -9.89 -25.37 54.83
C THR A 481 -10.33 -24.44 55.98
N SER A 482 -10.11 -23.14 55.76
CA SER A 482 -10.87 -21.89 56.09
C SER A 482 -11.56 -21.74 57.47
N PRO A 483 -11.49 -20.57 58.16
CA PRO A 483 -12.38 -19.44 57.80
C PRO A 483 -11.97 -18.00 58.22
N LYS A 484 -12.72 -17.04 57.64
CA LYS A 484 -13.20 -15.71 58.10
C LYS A 484 -12.45 -14.85 59.15
N GLN A 485 -12.37 -13.57 58.80
CA GLN A 485 -12.00 -12.39 59.59
C GLN A 485 -12.82 -12.19 60.87
N THR A 486 -12.14 -11.67 61.91
CA THR A 486 -12.73 -11.01 63.09
C THR A 486 -11.88 -9.81 63.55
N SER A 487 -12.58 -8.72 63.91
CA SER A 487 -12.46 -7.68 64.97
C SER A 487 -11.18 -7.62 65.85
N ALA A 488 -10.72 -6.56 66.52
CA ALA A 488 -11.19 -5.25 67.02
C ALA A 488 -9.92 -4.40 67.37
N SER A 489 -9.88 -3.09 67.68
CA SER A 489 -10.43 -2.39 68.86
C SER A 489 -9.95 -0.91 68.87
N ALA A 490 -10.68 -0.08 69.63
CA ALA A 490 -10.63 1.38 69.68
C ALA A 490 -9.59 2.01 70.64
N LYS A 491 -9.33 3.32 70.46
CA LYS A 491 -9.03 4.32 71.53
C LYS A 491 -9.53 5.72 71.12
N LYS A 492 -9.86 6.54 72.12
CA LYS A 492 -10.80 7.68 72.13
C LYS A 492 -10.11 8.97 72.65
N ALA A 493 -10.46 10.15 72.13
CA ALA A 493 -10.40 11.50 72.77
C ALA A 493 -11.09 12.52 71.81
N GLU A 494 -12.30 13.04 72.13
CA GLU A 494 -12.62 14.40 72.63
C GLU A 494 -12.20 15.57 71.69
N GLY A 495 -13.04 16.53 71.29
CA GLY A 495 -14.45 16.86 71.60
C GLY A 495 -14.99 18.03 70.73
N ASN A 496 -16.31 18.28 70.88
CA ASN A 496 -17.11 19.49 70.53
C ASN A 496 -17.07 20.06 69.09
N LEU A 497 -18.11 20.65 68.49
CA LEU A 497 -19.57 20.79 68.61
C LEU A 497 -19.93 21.76 67.47
N THR A 498 -21.00 21.49 66.67
CA THR A 498 -21.99 22.43 66.10
C THR A 498 -22.40 22.11 64.64
N SER A 499 -23.70 21.86 64.48
CA SER A 499 -24.48 21.92 63.23
C SER A 499 -25.02 23.36 63.03
N PRO A 500 -25.67 23.74 61.91
CA PRO A 500 -27.05 23.27 61.63
C PRO A 500 -27.51 23.15 60.15
N ASN A 501 -28.47 22.24 59.96
CA ASN A 501 -29.72 22.30 59.17
C ASN A 501 -29.85 23.15 57.89
N SER A 502 -30.44 22.52 56.85
CA SER A 502 -31.84 22.75 56.42
C SER A 502 -32.23 21.79 55.25
N LYS A 503 -33.22 20.89 55.42
CA LYS A 503 -34.61 20.93 54.89
C LYS A 503 -34.72 20.94 53.35
N GLY A 504 -35.55 20.15 52.65
CA GLY A 504 -36.63 19.18 52.93
C GLY A 504 -36.92 18.38 51.63
N GLY A 505 -37.41 17.13 51.67
CA GLY A 505 -38.84 16.72 51.67
C GLY A 505 -39.46 16.85 50.25
N HIS A 506 -39.85 15.82 49.49
CA HIS A 506 -40.89 14.76 49.69
C HIS A 506 -40.66 13.58 48.70
N LYS A 507 -40.58 12.30 49.11
CA LYS A 507 -41.60 11.20 49.17
C LYS A 507 -42.47 10.98 47.91
N LEU A 508 -42.25 9.85 47.19
CA LEU A 508 -43.06 8.58 47.11
C LEU A 508 -44.27 8.69 46.15
N THR A 509 -44.69 7.75 45.28
CA THR A 509 -44.89 6.27 45.33
C THR A 509 -45.25 5.80 43.89
N ALA A 510 -44.71 4.66 43.38
CA ALA A 510 -45.35 3.34 43.19
C ALA A 510 -46.29 3.14 41.95
N LYS A 511 -46.05 1.98 41.27
CA LYS A 511 -46.71 1.34 40.09
C LYS A 511 -48.17 0.86 40.39
N PRO A 512 -48.88 -0.02 39.61
CA PRO A 512 -48.70 -0.70 38.29
C PRO A 512 -49.98 -0.68 37.37
N SER A 513 -50.08 -1.24 36.14
CA SER A 513 -50.37 -2.66 35.82
C SER A 513 -51.12 -2.86 34.44
N LEU A 514 -50.91 -4.03 33.79
CA LEU A 514 -51.81 -4.96 33.03
C LEU A 514 -52.70 -4.44 31.85
N VAL A 515 -52.70 -4.93 30.58
CA VAL A 515 -52.93 -6.25 29.90
C VAL A 515 -54.37 -6.48 29.35
N LYS A 516 -54.45 -7.03 28.10
CA LYS A 516 -55.52 -7.78 27.35
C LYS A 516 -56.41 -7.03 26.30
N VAL A 517 -56.38 -7.40 25.00
CA VAL A 517 -57.18 -8.42 24.20
C VAL A 517 -58.63 -7.95 23.93
N GLY A 518 -59.31 -8.01 22.77
CA GLY A 518 -59.14 -8.54 21.40
C GLY A 518 -60.51 -8.58 20.65
N GLU A 519 -60.51 -8.92 19.34
CA GLU A 519 -61.65 -9.28 18.43
C GLU A 519 -62.56 -8.15 17.85
N LYS A 520 -63.11 -8.16 16.60
CA LYS A 520 -63.37 -9.21 15.58
C LYS A 520 -63.66 -8.66 14.14
N LEU A 521 -63.50 -9.57 13.17
CA LEU A 521 -63.73 -9.65 11.71
C LEU A 521 -64.88 -8.86 11.02
N VAL A 522 -64.72 -8.54 9.71
CA VAL A 522 -65.48 -9.12 8.55
C VAL A 522 -64.64 -9.10 7.24
N THR A 523 -64.81 -10.18 6.48
CA THR A 523 -64.14 -10.76 5.30
C THR A 523 -64.39 -10.12 3.92
N LYS A 524 -63.42 -10.28 2.99
CA LYS A 524 -63.61 -10.82 1.61
C LYS A 524 -62.24 -11.15 0.94
N SER A 525 -62.08 -12.40 0.51
CA SER A 525 -60.98 -12.94 -0.34
C SER A 525 -61.59 -13.37 -1.71
N PRO A 526 -60.88 -13.91 -2.74
CA PRO A 526 -59.45 -14.28 -2.83
C PRO A 526 -58.76 -14.00 -4.20
N VAL A 527 -57.42 -13.88 -4.24
CA VAL A 527 -56.59 -14.40 -5.36
C VAL A 527 -55.27 -14.92 -4.79
N LYS A 528 -54.94 -16.19 -5.09
CA LYS A 528 -53.79 -16.94 -4.57
C LYS A 528 -52.51 -16.59 -5.34
N VAL A 529 -51.47 -16.15 -4.63
CA VAL A 529 -50.07 -16.18 -5.11
C VAL A 529 -49.36 -17.34 -4.42
N GLY A 530 -48.75 -18.20 -5.24
CA GLY A 530 -48.03 -19.40 -4.81
C GLY A 530 -46.77 -19.08 -4.01
N VAL A 531 -46.61 -19.83 -2.94
CA VAL A 531 -45.52 -19.84 -1.97
C VAL A 531 -44.18 -20.22 -2.64
N LYS A 532 -43.16 -19.36 -2.54
CA LYS A 532 -41.76 -19.72 -2.82
C LYS A 532 -41.15 -20.42 -1.60
N ARG A 533 -40.60 -21.61 -1.85
CA ARG A 533 -39.86 -22.46 -0.92
C ARG A 533 -38.60 -21.74 -0.40
N LYS A 534 -38.33 -21.93 0.89
CA LYS A 534 -37.10 -21.53 1.60
C LYS A 534 -35.94 -22.42 1.11
N ALA A 535 -34.88 -21.81 0.60
CA ALA A 535 -33.62 -22.48 0.26
C ALA A 535 -32.63 -22.38 1.46
N PRO A 536 -31.73 -23.35 1.64
CA PRO A 536 -30.87 -23.48 2.82
C PRO A 536 -29.73 -22.45 2.86
N ASP A 537 -29.17 -22.26 4.06
CA ASP A 537 -27.98 -21.44 4.36
C ASP A 537 -26.84 -21.67 3.36
N GLU A 538 -26.44 -20.61 2.65
CA GLU A 538 -25.20 -20.58 1.86
C GLU A 538 -24.09 -19.89 2.66
N THR A 539 -23.01 -20.63 2.87
CA THR A 539 -21.69 -20.17 3.34
C THR A 539 -21.11 -19.00 2.52
N PRO A 540 -20.22 -18.15 3.09
CA PRO A 540 -19.70 -16.96 2.41
C PRO A 540 -18.86 -17.30 1.15
N CYS A 541 -19.14 -16.59 0.05
CA CYS A 541 -18.52 -16.75 -1.27
C CYS A 541 -16.98 -16.67 -1.25
N GLN A 542 -16.32 -17.78 -1.58
CA GLN A 542 -14.98 -17.77 -2.17
C GLN A 542 -15.04 -17.03 -3.52
N ALA A 543 -14.05 -16.20 -3.82
CA ALA A 543 -13.90 -15.59 -5.13
C ALA A 543 -13.93 -16.69 -6.21
N LYS A 544 -14.92 -16.63 -7.11
CA LYS A 544 -15.07 -17.62 -8.20
C LYS A 544 -13.87 -17.51 -9.14
N VAL A 545 -12.87 -18.35 -8.93
CA VAL A 545 -11.81 -18.63 -9.90
C VAL A 545 -12.50 -19.22 -11.14
N LEU A 546 -12.25 -18.66 -12.31
CA LEU A 546 -12.74 -19.25 -13.57
C LEU A 546 -12.12 -20.63 -13.74
N LEU A 547 -12.91 -21.61 -14.17
CA LEU A 547 -12.45 -22.99 -14.34
C LEU A 547 -11.50 -23.09 -15.54
N ASP A 548 -10.51 -23.97 -15.47
CA ASP A 548 -9.62 -24.25 -16.59
C ASP A 548 -10.25 -25.28 -17.53
N ILE A 549 -11.10 -24.81 -18.45
CA ILE A 549 -11.86 -25.69 -19.36
C ILE A 549 -11.02 -26.10 -20.57
N PHE A 550 -10.19 -25.19 -21.11
CA PHE A 550 -9.47 -25.38 -22.38
C PHE A 550 -7.98 -25.67 -22.21
N THR A 551 -7.56 -26.15 -21.02
CA THR A 551 -6.16 -26.50 -20.76
C THR A 551 -5.63 -27.48 -21.80
N GLY A 552 -4.54 -27.09 -22.47
CA GLY A 552 -3.91 -27.89 -23.52
C GLY A 552 -4.56 -27.77 -24.91
N VAL A 553 -5.62 -26.96 -25.05
CA VAL A 553 -6.25 -26.68 -26.34
C VAL A 553 -5.56 -25.47 -26.99
N ARG A 554 -4.83 -25.74 -28.06
CA ARG A 554 -4.29 -24.73 -28.99
C ARG A 554 -5.26 -24.52 -30.14
N LEU A 555 -5.97 -23.40 -30.16
CA LEU A 555 -7.01 -23.08 -31.13
C LEU A 555 -6.54 -22.00 -32.11
N TYR A 556 -6.67 -22.26 -33.41
CA TYR A 556 -6.65 -21.18 -34.41
C TYR A 556 -8.06 -20.60 -34.57
N LEU A 557 -8.17 -19.28 -34.32
CA LEU A 557 -9.40 -18.51 -34.47
C LEU A 557 -9.18 -17.44 -35.55
N PRO A 558 -9.78 -17.54 -36.74
CA PRO A 558 -9.63 -16.54 -37.79
C PRO A 558 -10.16 -15.17 -37.36
N PRO A 559 -9.46 -14.06 -37.67
CA PRO A 559 -9.95 -12.71 -37.39
C PRO A 559 -11.29 -12.36 -38.07
N SER A 560 -11.66 -13.08 -39.13
CA SER A 560 -12.93 -12.95 -39.84
C SER A 560 -14.13 -13.61 -39.13
N THR A 561 -13.91 -14.28 -38.00
CA THR A 561 -14.98 -14.96 -37.25
C THR A 561 -15.96 -13.95 -36.63
N PRO A 562 -17.28 -14.13 -36.76
CA PRO A 562 -18.26 -13.34 -36.03
C PRO A 562 -18.00 -13.39 -34.51
N ASP A 563 -18.14 -12.26 -33.81
CA ASP A 563 -17.85 -12.14 -32.37
C ASP A 563 -16.42 -12.52 -31.95
N PHE A 564 -15.44 -12.40 -32.84
CA PHE A 564 -14.03 -12.72 -32.61
C PHE A 564 -13.49 -12.23 -31.25
N SER A 565 -13.70 -10.95 -30.93
CA SER A 565 -13.22 -10.34 -29.68
C SER A 565 -13.81 -11.01 -28.43
N ARG A 566 -15.09 -11.40 -28.50
CA ARG A 566 -15.78 -12.08 -27.42
C ARG A 566 -15.29 -13.53 -27.28
N LEU A 567 -15.25 -14.27 -28.38
CA LEU A 567 -14.77 -15.66 -28.39
C LEU A 567 -13.32 -15.76 -27.89
N ARG A 568 -12.43 -14.91 -28.39
CA ARG A 568 -11.04 -14.81 -27.94
C ARG A 568 -10.95 -14.55 -26.43
N ARG A 569 -11.70 -13.57 -25.92
CA ARG A 569 -11.67 -13.21 -24.51
C ARG A 569 -12.11 -14.36 -23.62
N TYR A 570 -13.21 -15.04 -23.96
CA TYR A 570 -13.73 -16.13 -23.16
C TYR A 570 -12.86 -17.39 -23.28
N PHE A 571 -12.38 -17.74 -24.47
CA PHE A 571 -11.51 -18.91 -24.64
C PHE A 571 -10.21 -18.79 -23.81
N VAL A 572 -9.54 -17.63 -23.86
CA VAL A 572 -8.34 -17.37 -23.05
C VAL A 572 -8.65 -17.30 -21.55
N ALA A 573 -9.80 -16.73 -21.16
CA ALA A 573 -10.20 -16.63 -19.76
C ALA A 573 -10.50 -17.99 -19.09
N PHE A 574 -10.79 -19.03 -19.89
CA PHE A 574 -10.99 -20.41 -19.44
C PHE A 574 -9.76 -21.29 -19.77
N ASN A 575 -8.56 -20.70 -19.83
CA ASN A 575 -7.25 -21.34 -19.97
C ASN A 575 -6.95 -22.02 -21.32
N GLY A 576 -7.41 -21.43 -22.44
CA GLY A 576 -7.08 -21.89 -23.79
C GLY A 576 -6.01 -21.04 -24.50
N ASP A 577 -5.21 -21.67 -25.35
CA ASP A 577 -4.11 -21.05 -26.09
C ASP A 577 -4.51 -20.70 -27.53
N LEU A 578 -4.34 -19.45 -27.94
CA LEU A 578 -4.64 -19.03 -29.31
C LEU A 578 -3.39 -19.06 -30.18
N VAL A 579 -3.52 -19.71 -31.33
CA VAL A 579 -2.46 -19.85 -32.34
C VAL A 579 -2.62 -18.78 -33.41
N GLN A 580 -1.51 -18.23 -33.90
CA GLN A 580 -1.50 -17.24 -35.00
C GLN A 580 -1.46 -17.94 -36.36
N GLU A 581 -1.84 -17.24 -37.43
CA GLU A 581 -1.99 -17.85 -38.76
C GLU A 581 -0.69 -18.50 -39.28
N PHE A 582 0.48 -17.92 -38.98
CA PHE A 582 1.77 -18.49 -39.41
C PHE A 582 2.16 -19.77 -38.63
N ASP A 583 1.53 -20.05 -37.50
CA ASP A 583 1.84 -21.20 -36.63
C ASP A 583 0.70 -22.23 -36.60
N MET A 584 -0.20 -22.21 -37.59
CA MET A 584 -1.35 -23.14 -37.61
C MET A 584 -0.98 -24.63 -37.61
N ALA A 585 0.25 -24.98 -37.99
CA ALA A 585 0.77 -26.34 -37.86
C ALA A 585 0.82 -26.83 -36.40
N SER A 586 0.91 -25.92 -35.43
CA SER A 586 0.91 -26.24 -34.00
C SER A 586 -0.51 -26.31 -33.40
N ALA A 587 -1.55 -25.92 -34.15
CA ALA A 587 -2.92 -25.90 -33.66
C ALA A 587 -3.47 -27.32 -33.44
N THR A 588 -4.10 -27.54 -32.28
CA THR A 588 -4.87 -28.77 -32.00
C THR A 588 -6.30 -28.69 -32.51
N HIS A 589 -6.86 -27.47 -32.58
CA HIS A 589 -8.22 -27.20 -33.01
C HIS A 589 -8.24 -26.00 -33.96
N VAL A 590 -9.12 -26.01 -34.95
CA VAL A 590 -9.26 -24.93 -35.94
C VAL A 590 -10.72 -24.56 -36.11
N LEU A 591 -11.02 -23.28 -36.00
CA LEU A 591 -12.36 -22.74 -36.28
C LEU A 591 -12.38 -22.23 -37.73
N GLY A 592 -12.81 -23.07 -38.68
CA GLY A 592 -12.80 -22.74 -40.11
C GLY A 592 -12.17 -23.84 -40.97
N ASN A 593 -11.49 -23.46 -42.06
CA ASN A 593 -10.99 -24.40 -43.05
C ASN A 593 -9.72 -25.13 -42.58
N ARG A 594 -9.62 -26.45 -42.82
CA ARG A 594 -8.53 -27.32 -42.32
C ARG A 594 -7.33 -27.43 -43.27
N ASP A 595 -7.34 -26.72 -44.39
CA ASP A 595 -6.40 -26.93 -45.51
C ASP A 595 -4.91 -26.87 -45.13
N LYS A 596 -4.57 -26.14 -44.07
CA LYS A 596 -3.19 -25.93 -43.62
C LYS A 596 -2.77 -26.83 -42.43
N ASN A 597 -3.70 -27.59 -41.82
CA ASN A 597 -3.39 -28.58 -40.77
C ASN A 597 -4.46 -29.70 -40.73
N PRO A 598 -4.24 -30.83 -41.42
CA PRO A 598 -5.19 -31.94 -41.50
C PRO A 598 -5.28 -32.79 -40.23
N GLU A 599 -4.39 -32.61 -39.24
CA GLU A 599 -4.41 -33.32 -37.96
C GLU A 599 -5.23 -32.58 -36.88
N ALA A 600 -5.47 -31.28 -37.07
CA ALA A 600 -6.25 -30.47 -36.13
C ALA A 600 -7.76 -30.78 -36.19
N GLN A 601 -8.43 -30.77 -35.04
CA GLN A 601 -9.87 -30.97 -34.93
C GLN A 601 -10.64 -29.72 -35.37
N GLN A 602 -11.61 -29.88 -36.27
CA GLN A 602 -12.46 -28.77 -36.68
C GLN A 602 -13.52 -28.49 -35.62
N VAL A 603 -13.66 -27.23 -35.23
CA VAL A 603 -14.65 -26.80 -34.22
C VAL A 603 -15.42 -25.58 -34.69
N SER A 604 -16.64 -25.43 -34.20
CA SER A 604 -17.48 -24.27 -34.48
C SER A 604 -17.47 -23.26 -33.32
N SER A 605 -18.03 -22.08 -33.55
CA SER A 605 -18.17 -21.07 -32.48
C SER A 605 -19.10 -21.55 -31.36
N GLU A 606 -20.10 -22.36 -31.70
CA GLU A 606 -21.07 -22.97 -30.78
C GLU A 606 -20.40 -24.01 -29.88
N TRP A 607 -19.36 -24.69 -30.36
CA TRP A 607 -18.59 -25.66 -29.58
C TRP A 607 -17.89 -25.00 -28.39
N ILE A 608 -17.28 -23.82 -28.58
CA ILE A 608 -16.63 -23.05 -27.51
C ILE A 608 -17.67 -22.69 -26.44
N TRP A 609 -18.85 -22.22 -26.85
CA TRP A 609 -19.94 -21.90 -25.93
C TRP A 609 -20.54 -23.15 -25.27
N ALA A 610 -20.57 -24.29 -25.95
CA ALA A 610 -21.01 -25.56 -25.38
C ALA A 610 -20.05 -26.04 -24.27
N CYS A 611 -18.74 -25.93 -24.48
CA CYS A 611 -17.72 -26.27 -23.48
C CYS A 611 -17.82 -25.38 -22.24
N ILE A 612 -18.01 -24.07 -22.43
CA ILE A 612 -18.20 -23.12 -21.34
C ILE A 612 -19.49 -23.41 -20.56
N ARG A 613 -20.62 -23.64 -21.27
CA ARG A 613 -21.91 -23.97 -20.63
C ARG A 613 -21.86 -25.27 -19.84
N LYS A 614 -21.19 -26.30 -20.37
CA LYS A 614 -21.05 -27.62 -19.73
C LYS A 614 -19.87 -27.70 -18.75
N ARG A 615 -19.08 -26.63 -18.62
CA ARG A 615 -17.88 -26.53 -17.74
C ARG A 615 -16.85 -27.64 -17.95
N ARG A 616 -16.73 -28.19 -19.17
CA ARG A 616 -15.79 -29.24 -19.57
C ARG A 616 -15.60 -29.24 -21.08
N LEU A 617 -14.48 -29.80 -21.58
CA LEU A 617 -14.33 -30.08 -23.01
C LEU A 617 -15.41 -31.06 -23.47
N VAL A 618 -16.07 -30.71 -24.56
CA VAL A 618 -17.05 -31.55 -25.24
C VAL A 618 -16.38 -32.08 -26.50
N ALA A 619 -16.72 -33.29 -26.96
CA ALA A 619 -16.25 -33.77 -28.25
C ALA A 619 -16.60 -32.75 -29.36
N PRO A 620 -15.68 -32.45 -30.29
CA PRO A 620 -16.00 -31.67 -31.48
C PRO A 620 -17.13 -32.35 -32.26
N CYS A 621 -18.07 -31.56 -32.76
CA CYS A 621 -19.18 -32.06 -33.59
C CYS A 621 -18.78 -32.05 -35.06
#